data_AF-W1XWD3-F1
#
_entry.id   AF-W1XWD3-F1
#
_cell.length_a   1.000
_cell.length_b   1.000
_cell.length_c   1.000
_cell.angle_alpha   90.00
_cell.angle_beta   90.00
_cell.angle_gamma   90.00
#
_symmetry.space_group_name_H-M   'P 1'
#
loop_
_entity.id
_entity.type
_entity.pdbx_description
1 polymer ?
#
loop_
_entity_poly.entity_id
_entity_poly.type
_entity_poly.pdbx_seq_one_letter_code
_entity_poly.pdbx_strand_id
1 'polypeptide(L)' 'IRLYSGLNGSENKYTKVEEIPDNGEIAVPNDATNESRALYLLQSAGLIKLDVSGTALATIANITENPKNLK' A
#
# COMPACT_ATOMS: atom_id res chain seq x y z
N ILE A 1 -7.29 3.89 -7.72
CA ILE A 1 -7.25 3.57 -6.28
C ILE A 1 -7.38 4.88 -5.48
N ARG A 2 -8.02 4.87 -4.31
CA ARG A 2 -8.03 6.02 -3.39
C ARG A 2 -7.40 5.57 -2.07
N LEU A 3 -6.26 6.16 -1.73
CA LEU A 3 -5.59 5.96 -0.46
C LEU A 3 -5.95 7.14 0.45
N TYR A 4 -6.43 6.86 1.65
CA TYR A 4 -6.66 7.91 2.64
C TYR A 4 -5.34 8.24 3.32
N SER A 5 -4.87 9.46 3.15
CA SER A 5 -3.57 9.94 3.66
C SER A 5 -3.68 10.66 5.01
N GLY A 6 -4.87 10.66 5.63
CA GLY A 6 -5.18 11.57 6.73
C GLY A 6 -5.41 13.00 6.24
N LEU A 7 -5.59 13.94 7.17
CA LEU A 7 -5.85 15.34 6.86
C LEU A 7 -4.68 16.26 7.23
N ASN A 8 -4.48 17.31 6.44
CA ASN A 8 -3.76 18.52 6.79
C ASN A 8 -4.78 19.67 6.88
N GLY A 9 -5.27 19.96 8.08
CA GLY A 9 -6.44 20.81 8.27
C GLY A 9 -7.71 20.13 7.75
N SER A 10 -8.34 20.69 6.71
CA SER A 10 -9.56 20.15 6.07
C SER A 10 -9.31 19.40 4.76
N GLU A 11 -8.06 19.33 4.30
CA GLU A 11 -7.69 18.69 3.04
C GLU A 11 -6.91 17.39 3.29
N ASN A 12 -6.91 16.47 2.31
CA ASN A 12 -6.09 15.26 2.39
C ASN A 12 -4.60 15.63 2.42
N LYS A 13 -3.79 14.95 3.24
CA LYS A 13 -2.33 15.22 3.30
C LYS A 13 -1.64 14.99 1.95
N TYR A 14 -2.06 13.96 1.25
CA TYR A 14 -1.58 13.59 -0.09
C TYR A 14 -2.79 13.36 -1.00
N THR A 15 -2.75 13.93 -2.19
CA THR A 15 -3.79 13.85 -3.22
C THR A 15 -3.43 12.89 -4.34
N LYS A 16 -2.15 12.55 -4.47
CA LYS A 16 -1.63 11.59 -5.46
C LYS A 16 -0.76 10.53 -4.79
N VAL A 17 -0.59 9.40 -5.47
CA VAL A 17 0.21 8.27 -4.98
C VAL A 17 1.69 8.65 -4.93
N GLU A 18 2.18 9.45 -5.90
CA GLU A 18 3.60 9.82 -5.96
C GLU A 18 4.02 10.75 -4.81
N GLU A 19 3.06 11.42 -4.17
CA GLU A 19 3.26 12.35 -3.04
C GLU A 19 3.51 11.62 -1.71
N ILE A 20 3.29 10.30 -1.66
CA ILE A 20 3.60 9.51 -0.46
C ILE A 20 5.11 9.59 -0.22
N PRO A 21 5.57 10.06 0.95
CA PRO A 21 6.99 10.25 1.21
C PRO A 21 7.72 8.93 1.38
N ASP A 22 9.02 8.95 1.16
CA ASP A 22 9.89 7.83 1.52
C ASP A 22 9.82 7.60 3.03
N ASN A 23 9.87 6.32 3.44
CA ASN A 23 9.65 5.86 4.81
C ASN A 23 8.24 6.14 5.36
N GLY A 24 7.27 6.46 4.50
CA GLY A 24 5.87 6.60 4.89
C GLY A 24 5.30 5.30 5.44
N GLU A 25 4.33 5.41 6.36
CA GLU A 25 3.66 4.27 6.98
C GLU A 25 2.26 4.08 6.40
N ILE A 26 1.94 2.86 5.98
CA ILE A 26 0.65 2.49 5.39
C ILE A 26 -0.01 1.42 6.25
N ALA A 27 -1.05 1.81 6.98
CA ALA A 27 -1.89 0.86 7.68
C ALA A 27 -2.66 -0.03 6.69
N VAL A 28 -2.56 -1.35 6.88
CA VAL A 28 -3.35 -2.35 6.16
C VAL A 28 -4.19 -3.17 7.14
N PRO A 29 -5.31 -3.77 6.70
CA PRO A 29 -6.06 -4.73 7.51
C PRO A 29 -5.16 -5.93 7.89
N ASN A 30 -5.45 -6.56 9.03
CA ASN A 30 -4.69 -7.70 9.54
C ASN A 30 -5.43 -9.05 9.41
N ASP A 31 -6.59 -9.08 8.76
CA ASP A 31 -7.25 -10.31 8.35
C ASP A 31 -6.78 -10.72 6.95
N ALA A 32 -6.56 -12.02 6.73
CA ALA A 32 -5.86 -12.52 5.54
C ALA A 32 -6.47 -12.06 4.20
N THR A 33 -7.79 -11.95 4.11
CA THR A 33 -8.46 -11.57 2.85
C THR A 33 -8.31 -10.08 2.57
N ASN A 34 -8.55 -9.23 3.57
CA ASN A 34 -8.46 -7.79 3.38
C ASN A 34 -6.99 -7.30 3.37
N GLU A 35 -6.09 -7.96 4.08
CA GLU A 35 -4.63 -7.75 3.97
C GLU A 35 -4.18 -8.00 2.53
N SER A 36 -4.50 -9.18 1.98
CA SER A 36 -4.14 -9.52 0.61
C SER A 36 -4.71 -8.53 -0.41
N ARG A 37 -5.98 -8.11 -0.26
CA ARG A 37 -6.59 -7.10 -1.13
C ARG A 37 -5.86 -5.75 -1.03
N ALA A 38 -5.48 -5.32 0.16
CA ALA A 38 -4.73 -4.08 0.36
C ALA A 38 -3.35 -4.16 -0.31
N LEU A 39 -2.64 -5.28 -0.17
CA LEU A 39 -1.32 -5.48 -0.79
C LEU A 39 -1.40 -5.46 -2.32
N TYR A 40 -2.38 -6.15 -2.92
CA TYR A 40 -2.58 -6.07 -4.38
C TYR A 40 -2.95 -4.66 -4.86
N LEU A 41 -3.69 -3.92 -4.04
CA LEU A 41 -4.01 -2.52 -4.30
C LEU A 41 -2.75 -1.62 -4.28
N LEU A 42 -1.84 -1.82 -3.32
CA LEU A 42 -0.55 -1.13 -3.27
C LEU A 42 0.34 -1.49 -4.46
N GLN A 43 0.37 -2.76 -4.86
CA GLN A 43 1.06 -3.19 -6.09
C GLN A 43 0.48 -2.52 -7.34
N SER A 44 -0.85 -2.49 -7.47
CA SER A 44 -1.53 -1.81 -8.59
C SER A 44 -1.26 -0.30 -8.61
N ALA A 45 -0.94 0.30 -7.46
CA ALA A 45 -0.54 1.70 -7.34
C ALA A 45 0.94 1.95 -7.64
N GLY A 46 1.73 0.89 -7.88
CA GLY A 46 3.18 0.98 -8.14
C GLY A 46 4.02 1.26 -6.89
N LEU A 47 3.46 1.08 -5.69
CA LEU A 47 4.16 1.36 -4.42
C LEU A 47 5.04 0.19 -3.96
N ILE A 48 4.66 -1.04 -4.30
CA ILE A 48 5.38 -2.28 -3.96
C ILE A 48 5.28 -3.28 -5.12
N LYS A 49 6.07 -4.35 -5.09
CA LYS A 49 5.84 -5.57 -5.89
C LYS A 49 5.69 -6.79 -5.01
N LEU A 50 4.84 -7.71 -5.43
CA LEU A 50 4.56 -8.99 -4.79
C LEU A 50 5.11 -10.14 -5.63
N ASP A 51 5.60 -11.20 -4.99
CA ASP A 51 5.99 -12.46 -5.67
C ASP A 51 4.82 -13.43 -5.91
N VAL A 52 3.62 -13.06 -5.47
CA VAL A 52 2.38 -13.79 -5.72
C VAL A 52 1.44 -13.02 -6.65
N SER A 53 0.58 -13.75 -7.36
CA SER A 53 -0.38 -13.17 -8.28
C SER A 53 -1.65 -14.01 -8.41
N GLY A 54 -2.62 -13.49 -9.16
CA GLY A 54 -3.89 -14.17 -9.44
C GLY A 54 -4.76 -14.29 -8.19
N THR A 55 -5.13 -15.52 -7.84
CA THR A 55 -6.01 -15.82 -6.70
C THR A 55 -5.25 -16.16 -5.42
N ALA A 56 -3.91 -16.14 -5.44
CA ALA A 56 -3.10 -16.40 -4.26
C ALA A 56 -3.26 -15.27 -3.24
N LEU A 57 -3.41 -15.63 -1.96
CA LEU A 57 -3.38 -14.66 -0.87
C LEU A 57 -1.95 -14.12 -0.72
N ALA A 58 -1.85 -12.79 -0.69
CA ALA A 58 -0.62 -12.07 -0.42
C ALA A 58 -0.53 -11.72 1.07
N THR A 59 0.69 -11.76 1.60
CA THR A 59 1.06 -11.28 2.93
C THR A 59 2.24 -10.32 2.80
N ILE A 60 2.59 -9.60 3.88
CA ILE A 60 3.77 -8.72 3.91
C ILE A 60 5.05 -9.48 3.48
N ALA A 61 5.16 -10.78 3.78
CA ALA A 61 6.32 -11.59 3.41
C ALA A 61 6.48 -11.78 1.88
N ASN A 62 5.44 -11.52 1.11
CA ASN A 62 5.46 -11.62 -0.35
C ASN A 62 6.01 -10.35 -1.04
N ILE A 63 6.34 -9.29 -0.28
CA ILE A 63 6.86 -8.05 -0.84
C ILE A 63 8.31 -8.24 -1.29
N THR A 64 8.56 -8.08 -2.58
CA THR A 64 9.89 -8.22 -3.20
C THR A 64 10.53 -6.89 -3.56
N GLU A 65 9.74 -5.85 -3.81
CA GLU A 65 10.24 -4.50 -4.04
C GLU A 65 9.44 -3.49 -3.21
N ASN A 66 10.16 -2.56 -2.57
CA ASN A 66 9.61 -1.46 -1.78
C ASN A 66 10.49 -0.20 -1.99
N PRO A 67 10.39 0.46 -3.16
CA PRO A 67 11.31 1.54 -3.56
C PRO A 67 11.27 2.76 -2.63
N LYS A 68 10.13 3.00 -1.98
CA LYS A 68 9.94 4.10 -1.01
C LYS A 68 10.26 3.70 0.43
N ASN A 69 10.73 2.47 0.67
CA ASN A 69 10.97 1.93 2.02
C ASN A 69 9.77 2.13 2.97
N LEU A 70 8.56 1.91 2.44
CA LEU A 70 7.30 2.05 3.17
C LEU A 70 7.25 1.05 4.33
N LYS A 71 6.57 1.46 5.40
CA LYS A 71 6.36 0.66 6.61
C LYS A 71 4.92 0.21 6.73
#